data_AF-X0TED9-F1
#
_entry.id   AF-X0TED9-F1
#
_cell.length_a   1.000
_cell.length_b   1.000
_cell.length_c   1.000
_cell.angle_alpha   90.00
_cell.angle_beta   90.00
_cell.angle_gamma   90.00
#
_symmetry.space_group_name_H-M   'P 1'
#
loop_
_entity.id
_entity.type
_entity.pdbx_description
1 polymer ?
#
loop_
_entity_poly.entity_id
_entity_poly.type
_entity_poly.pdbx_seq_one_letter_code
_entity_poly.pdbx_strand_id
1 'polypeptide(L)'
;DVDKPIADRVKTISQSDIRRYSAICAAVSGVNLSQGVCDQPAPDAVKEAAKQAIDDDHAIYTNLRGIIELRQAVAEKMRKFNGIECDPETEIAVNVGSAGSFACAALSTLNPGDECIVFSPFYSYHVNLLELIGAKVRYVDLRPPDWSYKQADLEAAFNERTKVILVCTPNNPTGKVYSESELRAIAELANRHNVWIATDEIYEYITYGRPHISIGSFPEVQDRTLTISGASKTYAVTGWRVGYTIGPSEIIDRIAVVSDLLYICAPAPLQHGI
;
A
#
# COMPACT_ATOMS: atom_id res chain seq x y z
N ASP A 1 10.23 5.55 -40.48
CA ASP A 1 10.06 4.87 -39.19
C ASP A 1 8.90 3.90 -39.24
N VAL A 2 9.13 2.63 -38.91
CA VAL A 2 8.03 1.69 -38.65
C VAL A 2 7.78 1.77 -37.16
N ASP A 3 6.70 2.46 -36.78
CA ASP A 3 6.29 2.57 -35.39
C ASP A 3 5.96 1.17 -34.87
N LYS A 4 6.80 0.64 -33.98
CA LYS A 4 6.62 -0.72 -33.45
C LYS A 4 5.39 -0.70 -32.54
N PRO A 5 4.46 -1.67 -32.65
CA PRO A 5 3.29 -1.68 -31.80
C PRO A 5 3.70 -1.85 -30.32
N ILE A 6 3.30 -0.89 -29.49
CA ILE A 6 3.38 -0.98 -28.03
C ILE A 6 2.11 -1.65 -27.46
N ALA A 7 2.22 -2.27 -26.29
CA ALA A 7 1.10 -2.97 -25.65
C ALA A 7 -0.05 -2.00 -25.33
N ASP A 8 -1.31 -2.40 -25.60
CA ASP A 8 -2.47 -1.52 -25.42
C ASP A 8 -2.63 -1.01 -23.99
N ARG A 9 -2.32 -1.86 -23.00
CA ARG A 9 -2.42 -1.52 -21.56
C ARG A 9 -1.53 -0.35 -21.13
N VAL A 10 -0.47 -0.01 -21.87
CA VAL A 10 0.41 1.13 -21.53
C VAL A 10 0.09 2.39 -22.33
N LYS A 11 -0.77 2.32 -23.35
CA LYS A 11 -1.09 3.48 -24.21
C LYS A 11 -1.85 4.58 -23.48
N THR A 12 -2.65 4.22 -22.48
CA THR A 12 -3.50 5.15 -21.73
C THR A 12 -2.88 5.62 -20.41
N ILE A 13 -1.71 5.10 -20.05
CA ILE A 13 -1.07 5.41 -18.77
C ILE A 13 -0.19 6.64 -18.92
N SER A 14 -0.41 7.63 -18.06
CA SER A 14 0.45 8.80 -17.94
C SER A 14 1.48 8.63 -16.82
N GLN A 15 2.64 9.28 -16.98
CA GLN A 15 3.55 9.47 -15.86
C GLN A 15 2.83 10.24 -14.75
N SER A 16 2.99 9.81 -13.50
CA SER A 16 2.41 10.51 -12.35
C SER A 16 2.74 12.00 -12.35
N ASP A 17 1.70 12.83 -12.23
CA ASP A 17 1.82 14.28 -12.18
C ASP A 17 2.78 14.74 -11.08
N ILE A 18 2.82 14.02 -9.94
CA ILE A 18 3.75 14.29 -8.83
C ILE A 18 5.21 14.29 -9.31
N ARG A 19 5.59 13.31 -10.14
CA ARG A 19 6.97 13.24 -10.69
C ARG A 19 7.18 14.22 -11.82
N ARG A 20 6.17 14.43 -12.68
CA ARG A 20 6.22 15.40 -13.77
C ARG A 20 6.45 16.82 -13.24
N TYR A 21 5.66 17.27 -12.27
CA TYR A 21 5.82 18.59 -11.65
C TYR A 21 7.13 18.71 -10.87
N SER A 22 7.61 17.65 -10.23
CA SER A 22 8.94 17.64 -9.59
C SER A 22 10.07 17.90 -10.59
N ALA A 23 10.03 17.26 -11.77
CA ALA A 23 11.01 17.47 -12.82
C ALA A 23 10.95 18.90 -13.40
N ILE A 24 9.75 19.43 -13.63
CA ILE A 24 9.55 20.82 -14.08
C ILE A 24 10.09 21.80 -13.04
N CYS A 25 9.79 21.58 -11.75
CA CYS A 25 10.25 22.41 -10.66
C CYS A 25 11.79 22.44 -10.56
N ALA A 26 12.44 21.27 -10.68
CA ALA A 26 13.90 21.17 -10.71
C ALA A 26 14.52 21.92 -11.88
N ALA A 27 13.91 21.88 -13.06
CA ALA A 27 14.40 22.57 -14.26
C ALA A 27 14.39 24.11 -14.14
N VAL A 28 13.59 24.65 -13.23
CA VAL A 28 13.51 26.10 -12.94
C VAL A 28 14.10 26.47 -11.58
N SER A 29 14.80 25.54 -10.91
CA SER A 29 15.35 25.72 -9.55
C SER A 29 14.30 26.21 -8.53
N GLY A 30 13.06 25.75 -8.66
CA GLY A 30 11.96 26.10 -7.77
C GLY A 30 12.01 25.35 -6.43
N VAL A 31 11.19 25.80 -5.48
CA VAL A 31 10.94 25.08 -4.23
C VAL A 31 9.94 23.95 -4.51
N ASN A 32 10.40 22.69 -4.46
CA ASN A 32 9.58 21.54 -4.80
C ASN A 32 8.73 21.09 -3.59
N LEU A 33 7.42 21.35 -3.67
CA LEU A 33 6.41 20.88 -2.72
C LEU A 33 5.50 19.78 -3.30
N SER A 34 5.88 19.17 -4.43
CA SER A 34 5.06 18.19 -5.14
C SER A 34 5.26 16.77 -4.61
N GLN A 35 6.50 16.32 -4.50
CA GLN A 35 6.80 14.97 -4.01
C GLN A 35 6.96 14.98 -2.50
N GLY A 36 6.20 14.13 -1.79
CA GLY A 36 6.31 13.96 -0.34
C GLY A 36 7.61 13.25 0.06
N VAL A 37 8.74 13.89 -0.15
CA VAL A 37 10.07 13.49 0.33
C VAL A 37 10.27 14.14 1.69
N CYS A 38 10.72 13.34 2.65
CA CYS A 38 11.18 13.88 3.93
C CYS A 38 12.62 14.35 3.76
N ASP A 39 12.91 15.57 4.18
CA ASP A 39 14.23 16.19 4.20
C ASP A 39 15.06 15.81 5.43
N GLN A 40 14.44 15.09 6.38
CA GLN A 40 15.13 14.59 7.57
C GLN A 40 16.00 13.38 7.24
N PRO A 41 17.17 13.24 7.88
CA PRO A 41 17.99 12.05 7.74
C PRO A 41 17.28 10.82 8.31
N ALA A 42 17.51 9.66 7.70
CA ALA A 42 17.10 8.39 8.28
C ALA A 42 17.77 8.17 9.66
N PRO A 43 17.08 7.49 10.61
CA PRO A 43 17.64 7.18 11.93
C PRO A 43 18.98 6.43 11.85
N ASP A 44 19.90 6.74 12.77
CA ASP A 44 21.24 6.13 12.77
C ASP A 44 21.17 4.61 12.94
N ALA A 45 20.32 4.10 13.83
CA ALA A 45 20.13 2.66 14.03
C ALA A 45 19.75 1.93 12.73
N VAL A 46 18.85 2.51 11.93
CA VAL A 46 18.40 1.96 10.64
C VAL A 46 19.57 1.92 9.65
N LYS A 47 20.34 3.01 9.56
CA LYS A 47 21.52 3.10 8.68
C LYS A 47 22.62 2.12 9.08
N GLU A 48 22.96 2.03 10.36
CA GLU A 48 24.02 1.16 10.85
C GLU A 48 23.66 -0.31 10.68
N ALA A 49 22.41 -0.72 10.93
CA ALA A 49 21.97 -2.09 10.70
C ALA A 49 22.03 -2.48 9.21
N ALA A 50 21.65 -1.59 8.29
CA ALA A 50 21.78 -1.84 6.85
C ALA A 50 23.25 -1.91 6.39
N LYS A 51 24.14 -1.07 6.95
CA LYS A 51 25.60 -1.15 6.68
C LYS A 51 26.18 -2.45 7.17
N GLN A 52 25.86 -2.83 8.42
CA GLN A 52 26.32 -4.08 9.02
C GLN A 52 25.87 -5.27 8.17
N ALA A 53 24.63 -5.28 7.67
CA ALA A 53 24.16 -6.34 6.78
C ALA A 53 24.94 -6.41 5.45
N ILE A 54 25.43 -5.29 4.94
CA ILE A 54 26.33 -5.27 3.78
C ILE A 54 27.70 -5.83 4.15
N ASP A 55 28.26 -5.42 5.29
CA ASP A 55 29.56 -5.87 5.78
C ASP A 55 29.56 -7.38 6.11
N ASP A 56 28.42 -7.91 6.55
CA ASP A 56 28.19 -9.33 6.86
C ASP A 56 27.80 -10.17 5.61
N ASP A 57 27.95 -9.63 4.40
CA ASP A 57 27.70 -10.32 3.12
C ASP A 57 26.25 -10.84 2.95
N HIS A 58 25.23 -10.13 3.46
CA HIS A 58 23.81 -10.42 3.16
C HIS A 58 23.43 -10.02 1.71
N ALA A 59 24.13 -10.60 0.72
CA ALA A 59 24.08 -10.23 -0.69
C ALA A 59 23.28 -11.20 -1.58
N ILE A 60 22.76 -12.29 -1.02
CA ILE A 60 22.02 -13.33 -1.76
C ILE A 60 20.49 -13.16 -1.61
N TYR A 61 19.74 -13.86 -2.46
CA TYR A 61 18.27 -13.85 -2.41
C TYR A 61 17.74 -14.31 -1.05
N THR A 62 16.71 -13.63 -0.55
CA THR A 62 16.00 -14.01 0.67
C THR A 62 14.85 -14.95 0.34
N ASN A 63 14.16 -15.43 1.39
CA ASN A 63 12.85 -16.05 1.22
C ASN A 63 11.93 -15.10 0.42
N LEU A 64 11.05 -15.68 -0.41
CA LEU A 64 10.07 -14.94 -1.23
C LEU A 64 9.11 -14.07 -0.41
N ARG A 65 8.87 -14.41 0.87
CA ARG A 65 8.10 -13.58 1.82
C ARG A 65 8.95 -12.53 2.55
N GLY A 66 10.26 -12.50 2.33
CA GLY A 66 11.22 -11.72 3.09
C GLY A 66 11.85 -12.48 4.26
N ILE A 67 12.88 -11.88 4.85
CA ILE A 67 13.61 -12.46 5.98
C ILE A 67 12.68 -12.66 7.18
N ILE A 68 12.91 -13.71 7.97
CA ILE A 68 12.02 -14.07 9.08
C ILE A 68 12.06 -13.03 10.20
N GLU A 69 13.22 -12.43 10.43
CA GLU A 69 13.47 -11.42 11.47
C GLU A 69 12.58 -10.20 11.25
N LEU A 70 12.52 -9.70 10.02
CA LEU A 70 11.63 -8.58 9.66
C LEU A 70 10.16 -8.97 9.79
N ARG A 71 9.77 -10.18 9.35
CA ARG A 71 8.37 -10.63 9.50
C ARG A 71 7.96 -10.74 10.97
N GLN A 72 8.84 -11.24 11.84
CA GLN A 72 8.61 -11.28 13.29
C GLN A 72 8.49 -9.88 13.90
N ALA A 73 9.37 -8.95 13.51
CA ALA A 73 9.29 -7.55 13.95
C ALA A 73 8.00 -6.86 13.50
N VAL A 74 7.56 -7.13 12.26
CA VAL A 74 6.27 -6.64 11.73
C VAL A 74 5.12 -7.25 12.53
N ALA A 75 5.10 -8.57 12.78
CA ALA A 75 4.05 -9.22 13.58
C ALA A 75 3.95 -8.61 14.98
N GLU A 76 5.08 -8.40 15.67
CA GLU A 76 5.10 -7.74 16.98
C GLU A 76 4.57 -6.31 16.92
N LYS A 77 4.99 -5.52 15.92
CA LYS A 77 4.50 -4.16 15.69
C LYS A 77 2.99 -4.15 15.47
N MET A 78 2.47 -5.04 14.62
CA MET A 78 1.06 -5.10 14.26
C MET A 78 0.20 -5.46 15.48
N ARG A 79 0.66 -6.40 16.31
CA ARG A 79 0.01 -6.72 17.59
C ARG A 79 0.00 -5.52 18.52
N LYS A 80 1.15 -4.88 18.71
CA LYS A 80 1.35 -3.81 19.71
C LYS A 80 0.64 -2.51 19.37
N PHE A 81 0.67 -2.09 18.10
CA PHE A 81 0.20 -0.76 17.69
C PHE A 81 -1.10 -0.78 16.90
N ASN A 82 -1.43 -1.90 16.24
CA ASN A 82 -2.59 -1.99 15.36
C ASN A 82 -3.66 -2.96 15.88
N GLY A 83 -3.36 -3.75 16.91
CA GLY A 83 -4.26 -4.78 17.42
C GLY A 83 -4.51 -5.91 16.43
N ILE A 84 -3.55 -6.17 15.53
CA ILE A 84 -3.62 -7.24 14.53
C ILE A 84 -2.67 -8.37 14.96
N GLU A 85 -3.24 -9.52 15.30
CA GLU A 85 -2.49 -10.77 15.46
C GLU A 85 -2.28 -11.40 14.09
N CYS A 86 -1.02 -11.69 13.74
CA CYS A 86 -0.66 -12.36 12.49
C CYS A 86 0.55 -13.29 12.70
N ASP A 87 0.53 -14.44 12.03
CA ASP A 87 1.63 -15.40 12.02
C ASP A 87 2.75 -14.93 11.08
N PRO A 88 3.97 -14.65 11.60
CA PRO A 88 5.07 -14.21 10.76
C PRO A 88 5.44 -15.24 9.69
N GLU A 89 5.17 -16.54 9.87
CA GLU A 89 5.54 -17.59 8.91
C GLU A 89 4.64 -17.63 7.67
N THR A 90 3.38 -17.24 7.82
CA THR A 90 2.35 -17.50 6.80
C THR A 90 1.54 -16.26 6.39
N GLU A 91 1.45 -15.23 7.24
CA GLU A 91 0.50 -14.12 7.06
C GLU A 91 1.17 -12.77 6.75
N ILE A 92 2.48 -12.78 6.46
CA ILE A 92 3.24 -11.57 6.10
C ILE A 92 4.10 -11.82 4.86
N ALA A 93 4.03 -10.89 3.91
CA ALA A 93 4.95 -10.82 2.77
C ALA A 93 5.62 -9.45 2.70
N VAL A 94 6.96 -9.43 2.67
CA VAL A 94 7.76 -8.23 2.43
C VAL A 94 7.85 -7.97 0.92
N ASN A 95 7.59 -6.73 0.51
CA ASN A 95 7.53 -6.30 -0.87
C ASN A 95 8.42 -5.07 -1.12
N VAL A 96 8.59 -4.70 -2.40
CA VAL A 96 9.38 -3.52 -2.82
C VAL A 96 8.60 -2.21 -2.59
N GLY A 97 8.49 -1.83 -1.32
CA GLY A 97 7.73 -0.68 -0.84
C GLY A 97 6.20 -0.89 -0.88
N SER A 98 5.44 0.00 -0.25
CA SER A 98 3.96 -0.10 -0.20
C SER A 98 3.31 -0.09 -1.59
N ALA A 99 3.90 0.63 -2.57
CA ALA A 99 3.44 0.57 -3.95
C ALA A 99 3.61 -0.83 -4.58
N GLY A 100 4.70 -1.54 -4.25
CA GLY A 100 4.91 -2.93 -4.65
C GLY A 100 3.96 -3.88 -3.92
N SER A 101 3.69 -3.64 -2.64
CA SER A 101 2.68 -4.35 -1.86
C SER A 101 1.30 -4.25 -2.51
N PHE A 102 0.84 -3.03 -2.83
CA PHE A 102 -0.44 -2.83 -3.51
C PHE A 102 -0.46 -3.47 -4.90
N ALA A 103 0.64 -3.41 -5.67
CA ALA A 103 0.74 -4.10 -6.95
C ALA A 103 0.54 -5.62 -6.83
N CYS A 104 1.23 -6.25 -5.89
CA CYS A 104 1.11 -7.69 -5.68
C CYS A 104 -0.29 -8.07 -5.14
N ALA A 105 -0.85 -7.28 -4.24
CA ALA A 105 -2.21 -7.45 -3.73
C ALA A 105 -3.25 -7.34 -4.86
N ALA A 106 -3.18 -6.29 -5.68
CA ALA A 106 -4.11 -6.07 -6.79
C ALA A 106 -4.03 -7.20 -7.83
N LEU A 107 -2.82 -7.60 -8.25
CA LEU A 107 -2.62 -8.72 -9.17
C LEU A 107 -3.08 -10.08 -8.61
N SER A 108 -3.12 -10.23 -7.28
CA SER A 108 -3.57 -11.47 -6.63
C SER A 108 -5.08 -11.51 -6.39
N THR A 109 -5.77 -10.37 -6.44
CA THR A 109 -7.19 -10.25 -6.06
C THR A 109 -8.11 -9.79 -7.19
N LEU A 110 -7.56 -9.21 -8.26
CA LEU A 110 -8.33 -8.64 -9.37
C LEU A 110 -7.99 -9.28 -10.70
N ASN A 111 -9.03 -9.62 -11.47
CA ASN A 111 -8.93 -9.91 -12.90
C ASN A 111 -9.25 -8.65 -13.73
N PRO A 112 -8.86 -8.63 -15.01
CA PRO A 112 -9.35 -7.62 -15.94
C PRO A 112 -10.89 -7.58 -15.96
N GLY A 113 -11.46 -6.39 -15.76
CA GLY A 113 -12.90 -6.16 -15.69
C GLY A 113 -13.51 -6.20 -14.28
N ASP A 114 -12.81 -6.74 -13.28
CA ASP A 114 -13.24 -6.67 -11.88
C ASP A 114 -13.24 -5.22 -11.39
N GLU A 115 -14.15 -4.90 -10.46
CA GLU A 115 -14.29 -3.55 -9.93
C GLU A 115 -13.55 -3.36 -8.60
N CYS A 116 -12.79 -2.27 -8.51
CA CYS A 116 -12.17 -1.77 -7.28
C CYS A 116 -12.83 -0.44 -6.89
N ILE A 117 -13.38 -0.38 -5.67
CA ILE A 117 -13.87 0.87 -5.08
C ILE A 117 -12.67 1.70 -4.60
N VAL A 118 -12.65 2.98 -4.94
CA VAL A 118 -11.60 3.93 -4.56
C VAL A 118 -12.23 5.24 -4.07
N PHE A 119 -11.78 5.75 -2.93
CA PHE A 119 -12.21 7.05 -2.42
C PHE A 119 -11.48 8.19 -3.13
N SER A 120 -12.21 9.21 -3.61
CA SER A 120 -11.65 10.38 -4.30
C SER A 120 -11.65 11.61 -3.40
N PRO A 121 -10.57 12.40 -3.29
CA PRO A 121 -9.33 12.28 -4.06
C PRO A 121 -8.40 11.18 -3.53
N PHE A 122 -7.56 10.65 -4.43
CA PHE A 122 -6.74 9.45 -4.20
C PHE A 122 -5.27 9.66 -4.56
N TYR A 123 -4.42 8.75 -4.10
CA TYR A 123 -3.05 8.63 -4.56
C TYR A 123 -3.01 8.04 -5.98
N SER A 124 -2.56 8.83 -6.97
CA SER A 124 -2.70 8.51 -8.40
C SER A 124 -2.07 7.18 -8.84
N TYR A 125 -1.01 6.72 -8.17
CA TYR A 125 -0.39 5.43 -8.51
C TYR A 125 -1.32 4.23 -8.26
N HIS A 126 -2.26 4.33 -7.32
CA HIS A 126 -3.25 3.26 -7.11
C HIS A 126 -4.15 3.10 -8.33
N VAL A 127 -4.73 4.20 -8.81
CA VAL A 127 -5.62 4.20 -9.98
C VAL A 127 -4.87 3.82 -11.25
N ASN A 128 -3.68 4.39 -11.49
CA ASN A 128 -2.88 4.06 -12.68
C ASN A 128 -2.55 2.55 -12.75
N LEU A 129 -2.29 1.91 -11.61
CA LEU A 129 -2.05 0.47 -11.55
C LEU A 129 -3.32 -0.34 -11.81
N LEU A 130 -4.45 0.06 -11.21
CA LEU A 130 -5.75 -0.59 -11.46
C LEU A 130 -6.11 -0.55 -12.94
N GLU A 131 -5.89 0.60 -13.60
CA GLU A 131 -6.08 0.75 -15.04
C GLU A 131 -5.09 -0.12 -15.85
N LEU A 132 -3.82 -0.18 -15.45
CA LEU A 132 -2.78 -1.00 -16.09
C LEU A 132 -3.15 -2.50 -16.11
N ILE A 133 -3.73 -3.01 -15.02
CA ILE A 133 -4.13 -4.42 -14.91
C ILE A 133 -5.54 -4.67 -15.50
N GLY A 134 -6.21 -3.65 -16.01
CA GLY A 134 -7.52 -3.74 -16.63
C GLY A 134 -8.69 -3.80 -15.65
N ALA A 135 -8.48 -3.49 -14.37
CA ALA A 135 -9.55 -3.34 -13.39
C ALA A 135 -10.39 -2.08 -13.67
N LYS A 136 -11.63 -2.06 -13.18
CA LYS A 136 -12.56 -0.94 -13.29
C LYS A 136 -12.64 -0.19 -11.97
N VAL A 137 -12.40 1.12 -11.99
CA VAL A 137 -12.44 1.93 -10.77
C VAL A 137 -13.85 2.48 -10.55
N ARG A 138 -14.40 2.27 -9.36
CA ARG A 138 -15.67 2.84 -8.89
C ARG A 138 -15.37 3.89 -7.81
N TYR A 139 -15.63 5.15 -8.11
CA TYR A 139 -15.27 6.24 -7.20
C TYR A 139 -16.34 6.48 -6.13
N VAL A 140 -15.89 6.76 -4.90
CA VAL A 140 -16.71 7.33 -3.81
C VAL A 140 -16.11 8.67 -3.43
N ASP A 141 -16.86 9.75 -3.60
CA ASP A 141 -16.35 11.10 -3.36
C ASP A 141 -16.27 11.45 -1.87
N LEU A 142 -15.07 11.78 -1.41
CA LEU A 142 -14.80 12.48 -0.17
C LEU A 142 -15.01 13.98 -0.37
N ARG A 143 -15.72 14.62 0.55
CA ARG A 143 -16.17 16.01 0.39
C ARG A 143 -15.55 16.90 1.47
N PRO A 144 -14.97 18.06 1.10
CA PRO A 144 -14.47 19.01 2.09
C PRO A 144 -15.62 19.60 2.93
N PRO A 145 -15.33 20.14 4.13
CA PRO A 145 -13.98 20.40 4.68
C PRO A 145 -13.35 19.22 5.43
N ASP A 146 -14.14 18.25 5.87
CA ASP A 146 -13.70 17.11 6.70
C ASP A 146 -13.34 15.86 5.89
N TRP A 147 -13.53 15.94 4.56
CA TRP A 147 -13.30 14.85 3.62
C TRP A 147 -14.18 13.63 3.94
N SER A 148 -15.39 13.82 4.44
CA SER A 148 -16.36 12.72 4.66
C SER A 148 -16.99 12.24 3.35
N TYR A 149 -17.45 10.98 3.31
CA TYR A 149 -18.29 10.46 2.22
C TYR A 149 -19.75 10.36 2.67
N LYS A 150 -20.69 10.34 1.73
CA LYS A 150 -22.09 10.01 2.04
C LYS A 150 -22.24 8.50 2.05
N GLN A 151 -22.91 7.98 3.09
CA GLN A 151 -23.18 6.55 3.22
C GLN A 151 -23.88 5.96 1.97
N ALA A 152 -24.84 6.68 1.39
CA ALA A 152 -25.52 6.25 0.16
C ALA A 152 -24.59 6.11 -1.05
N ASP A 153 -23.56 6.95 -1.17
CA ASP A 153 -22.60 6.86 -2.28
C ASP A 153 -21.70 5.62 -2.10
N LEU A 154 -21.32 5.32 -0.86
CA LEU A 154 -20.57 4.11 -0.54
C LEU A 154 -21.40 2.86 -0.85
N GLU A 155 -22.65 2.79 -0.39
CA GLU A 155 -23.56 1.67 -0.65
C GLU A 155 -23.80 1.45 -2.15
N ALA A 156 -24.00 2.52 -2.92
CA ALA A 156 -24.22 2.45 -4.36
C ALA A 156 -22.97 2.00 -5.16
N ALA A 157 -21.78 2.12 -4.58
CA ALA A 157 -20.55 1.69 -5.22
C ALA A 157 -20.41 0.15 -5.25
N PHE A 158 -20.97 -0.55 -4.25
CA PHE A 158 -20.95 -2.01 -4.18
C PHE A 158 -21.94 -2.65 -5.16
N ASN A 159 -21.47 -3.64 -5.91
CA ASN A 159 -22.29 -4.50 -6.78
C ASN A 159 -21.60 -5.87 -6.99
N GLU A 160 -22.20 -6.73 -7.82
CA GLU A 160 -21.72 -8.10 -8.07
C GLU A 160 -20.30 -8.18 -8.69
N ARG A 161 -19.84 -7.12 -9.35
CA ARG A 161 -18.49 -7.03 -9.94
C ARG A 161 -17.46 -6.46 -8.98
N THR A 162 -17.88 -5.89 -7.85
CA THR A 162 -16.96 -5.36 -6.84
C THR A 162 -16.16 -6.50 -6.24
N LYS A 163 -14.83 -6.41 -6.29
CA LYS A 163 -13.90 -7.40 -5.72
C LYS A 163 -12.99 -6.83 -4.65
N VAL A 164 -12.62 -5.55 -4.77
CA VAL A 164 -11.74 -4.87 -3.82
C VAL A 164 -12.34 -3.52 -3.45
N ILE A 165 -12.17 -3.11 -2.20
CA ILE A 165 -12.28 -1.72 -1.77
C ILE A 165 -10.91 -1.26 -1.23
N LEU A 166 -10.39 -0.17 -1.79
CA LEU A 166 -9.12 0.41 -1.40
C LEU A 166 -9.36 1.57 -0.44
N VAL A 167 -8.86 1.42 0.78
CA VAL A 167 -8.89 2.44 1.84
C VAL A 167 -7.47 2.96 2.04
N CYS A 168 -7.27 4.28 1.98
CA CYS A 168 -5.97 4.89 2.30
C CYS A 168 -6.17 5.77 3.51
N THR A 169 -5.58 5.39 4.65
CA THR A 169 -5.78 6.08 5.93
C THR A 169 -4.52 5.97 6.80
N PRO A 170 -3.90 7.10 7.20
CA PRO A 170 -4.20 8.47 6.77
C PRO A 170 -4.08 8.70 5.27
N ASN A 171 -5.04 9.42 4.69
CA ASN A 171 -5.22 9.54 3.26
C ASN A 171 -4.19 10.47 2.60
N ASN A 172 -3.64 10.05 1.47
CA ASN A 172 -2.98 10.92 0.50
C ASN A 172 -3.93 11.14 -0.68
N PRO A 173 -4.33 12.40 -1.00
CA PRO A 173 -3.67 13.66 -0.64
C PRO A 173 -4.31 14.45 0.51
N THR A 174 -5.45 14.03 1.06
CA THR A 174 -6.27 14.91 1.93
C THR A 174 -5.77 15.03 3.37
N GLY A 175 -4.96 14.09 3.84
CA GLY A 175 -4.61 13.94 5.26
C GLY A 175 -5.73 13.37 6.13
N LYS A 176 -6.87 12.96 5.54
CA LYS A 176 -7.99 12.37 6.30
C LYS A 176 -7.54 11.13 7.07
N VAL A 177 -7.84 11.12 8.37
CA VAL A 177 -7.82 9.91 9.20
C VAL A 177 -9.25 9.46 9.40
N TYR A 178 -9.58 8.25 8.96
CA TYR A 178 -10.95 7.73 9.04
C TYR A 178 -11.37 7.50 10.49
N SER A 179 -12.64 7.75 10.80
CA SER A 179 -13.19 7.37 12.10
C SER A 179 -13.48 5.88 12.19
N GLU A 180 -13.56 5.35 13.41
CA GLU A 180 -14.01 3.98 13.63
C GLU A 180 -15.40 3.72 13.01
N SER A 181 -16.33 4.68 13.11
CA SER A 181 -17.67 4.54 12.53
C SER A 181 -17.64 4.45 11.00
N GLU A 182 -16.78 5.23 10.33
CA GLU A 182 -16.58 5.15 8.88
C GLU A 182 -15.96 3.79 8.49
N LEU A 183 -14.91 3.36 9.22
CA LEU A 183 -14.26 2.06 8.97
C LEU A 183 -15.22 0.88 9.20
N ARG A 184 -16.09 0.95 10.23
CA ARG A 184 -17.10 -0.08 10.48
C ARG A 184 -18.15 -0.15 9.39
N ALA A 185 -18.59 0.99 8.85
CA ALA A 185 -19.49 1.02 7.70
C ALA A 185 -18.85 0.39 6.45
N ILE A 186 -17.55 0.65 6.23
CA ILE A 186 -16.79 0.00 5.15
C ILE A 186 -16.68 -1.51 5.38
N ALA A 187 -16.32 -1.93 6.60
CA ALA A 187 -16.19 -3.34 6.98
C ALA A 187 -17.51 -4.11 6.82
N GLU A 188 -18.63 -3.54 7.26
CA GLU A 188 -19.97 -4.13 7.12
C GLU A 188 -20.30 -4.41 5.65
N LEU A 189 -20.08 -3.43 4.77
CA LEU A 189 -20.35 -3.57 3.34
C LEU A 189 -19.40 -4.57 2.68
N ALA A 190 -18.11 -4.51 3.02
CA ALA A 190 -17.12 -5.47 2.49
C ALA A 190 -17.46 -6.91 2.89
N ASN A 191 -17.87 -7.14 4.14
CA ASN A 191 -18.32 -8.44 4.61
C ASN A 191 -19.59 -8.89 3.87
N ARG A 192 -20.62 -8.02 3.83
CA ARG A 192 -21.92 -8.31 3.19
C ARG A 192 -21.80 -8.68 1.71
N HIS A 193 -20.88 -8.03 1.00
CA HIS A 193 -20.67 -8.24 -0.44
C HIS A 193 -19.52 -9.22 -0.75
N ASN A 194 -18.89 -9.82 0.26
CA ASN A 194 -17.73 -10.70 0.11
C ASN A 194 -16.59 -10.06 -0.71
N VAL A 195 -16.21 -8.84 -0.35
CA VAL A 195 -15.20 -8.00 -1.02
C VAL A 195 -13.93 -7.96 -0.19
N TRP A 196 -12.77 -7.99 -0.85
CA TRP A 196 -11.47 -7.76 -0.22
C TRP A 196 -11.30 -6.30 0.19
N ILE A 197 -10.71 -6.05 1.34
CA ILE A 197 -10.30 -4.72 1.78
C ILE A 197 -8.79 -4.62 1.59
N ALA A 198 -8.32 -3.71 0.72
CA ALA A 198 -6.92 -3.32 0.69
C ALA A 198 -6.81 -2.00 1.46
N THR A 199 -6.05 -1.98 2.56
CA THR A 199 -5.86 -0.77 3.39
C THR A 199 -4.40 -0.32 3.31
N ASP A 200 -4.15 0.84 2.70
CA ASP A 200 -2.84 1.49 2.67
C ASP A 200 -2.70 2.39 3.91
N GLU A 201 -1.88 1.92 4.84
CA GLU A 201 -1.64 2.50 6.17
C GLU A 201 -0.20 3.02 6.29
N ILE A 202 0.46 3.33 5.16
CA ILE A 202 1.85 3.82 5.13
C ILE A 202 2.09 5.10 5.95
N TYR A 203 1.04 5.85 6.25
CA TYR A 203 1.06 7.09 7.03
C TYR A 203 0.56 6.92 8.47
N GLU A 204 0.36 5.71 8.98
CA GLU A 204 -0.29 5.42 10.29
C GLU A 204 0.25 6.24 11.49
N TYR A 205 1.53 6.63 11.49
CA TYR A 205 2.15 7.42 12.55
C TYR A 205 2.08 8.94 12.33
N ILE A 206 1.68 9.39 11.13
CA ILE A 206 1.60 10.81 10.75
C ILE A 206 0.16 11.27 10.91
N THR A 207 -0.29 11.32 12.17
CA THR A 207 -1.65 11.73 12.53
C THR A 207 -1.65 12.96 13.42
N TYR A 208 -2.65 13.82 13.27
CA TYR A 208 -2.85 15.01 14.09
C TYR A 208 -4.28 15.03 14.63
N GLY A 209 -4.44 15.01 15.96
CA GLY A 209 -5.74 15.10 16.64
C GLY A 209 -6.50 13.77 16.82
N ARG A 210 -6.48 12.86 15.84
CA ARG A 210 -7.11 11.53 15.93
C ARG A 210 -6.06 10.43 15.71
N PRO A 211 -6.00 9.37 16.54
CA PRO A 211 -5.13 8.23 16.28
C PRO A 211 -5.60 7.44 15.04
N HIS A 212 -4.67 6.77 14.38
CA HIS A 212 -4.96 5.81 13.32
C HIS A 212 -5.68 4.57 13.88
N ILE A 213 -6.56 3.97 13.07
CA ILE A 213 -7.24 2.71 13.37
C ILE A 213 -7.07 1.80 12.15
N SER A 214 -6.49 0.63 12.37
CA SER A 214 -6.37 -0.38 11.32
C SER A 214 -7.66 -1.17 11.18
N ILE A 215 -8.30 -1.08 10.02
CA ILE A 215 -9.53 -1.85 9.73
C ILE A 215 -9.28 -3.37 9.78
N GLY A 216 -8.04 -3.81 9.56
CA GLY A 216 -7.64 -5.22 9.72
C GLY A 216 -7.72 -5.74 11.15
N SER A 217 -7.88 -4.87 12.16
CA SER A 217 -8.11 -5.27 13.56
C SER A 217 -9.55 -5.67 13.84
N PHE A 218 -10.48 -5.45 12.90
CA PHE A 218 -11.89 -5.76 13.10
C PHE A 218 -12.14 -7.26 12.83
N PRO A 219 -12.58 -8.04 13.84
CA PRO A 219 -12.73 -9.49 13.70
C PRO A 219 -13.64 -9.91 12.55
N GLU A 220 -14.67 -9.12 12.24
CA GLU A 220 -15.66 -9.40 11.20
C GLU A 220 -15.11 -9.32 9.76
N VAL A 221 -13.92 -8.75 9.56
CA VAL A 221 -13.29 -8.60 8.23
C VAL A 221 -11.80 -8.95 8.21
N GLN A 222 -11.26 -9.50 9.30
CA GLN A 222 -9.85 -9.91 9.38
C GLN A 222 -9.52 -10.95 8.29
N ASP A 223 -10.46 -11.84 7.98
CA ASP A 223 -10.35 -12.89 6.95
C ASP A 223 -10.31 -12.37 5.51
N ARG A 224 -10.51 -11.07 5.29
CA ARG A 224 -10.60 -10.43 3.96
C ARG A 224 -9.87 -9.09 3.87
N THR A 225 -9.01 -8.78 4.83
CA THR A 225 -8.27 -7.52 4.86
C THR A 225 -6.79 -7.75 4.54
N LEU A 226 -6.29 -6.97 3.58
CA LEU A 226 -4.90 -6.84 3.21
C LEU A 226 -4.38 -5.50 3.74
N THR A 227 -3.65 -5.52 4.84
CA THR A 227 -3.03 -4.32 5.42
C THR A 227 -1.65 -4.09 4.81
N ILE A 228 -1.48 -2.93 4.19
CA ILE A 228 -0.27 -2.52 3.48
C ILE A 228 0.40 -1.38 4.25
N SER A 229 1.69 -1.54 4.56
CA SER A 229 2.49 -0.48 5.16
C SER A 229 3.98 -0.66 4.78
N GLY A 230 4.88 0.08 5.43
CA GLY A 230 6.30 0.00 5.14
C GLY A 230 7.17 1.05 5.82
N ALA A 231 8.46 1.01 5.54
CA ALA A 231 9.47 1.83 6.19
C ALA A 231 9.57 3.27 5.63
N SER A 232 9.08 3.49 4.41
CA SER A 232 9.41 4.67 3.61
C SER A 232 9.08 6.00 4.29
N LYS A 233 7.94 6.08 4.99
CA LYS A 233 7.46 7.31 5.64
C LYS A 233 7.84 7.36 7.11
N THR A 234 7.76 6.23 7.80
CA THR A 234 8.11 6.09 9.21
C THR A 234 9.57 6.44 9.50
N TYR A 235 10.51 6.01 8.65
CA TYR A 235 11.96 6.16 8.90
C TYR A 235 12.66 7.08 7.90
N ALA A 236 11.93 7.87 7.12
CA ALA A 236 12.47 8.75 6.07
C ALA A 236 13.33 8.04 5.00
N VAL A 237 13.20 6.71 4.84
CA VAL A 237 13.97 5.88 3.90
C VAL A 237 13.22 5.60 2.59
N THR A 238 12.61 6.62 2.00
CA THR A 238 11.76 6.45 0.79
C THR A 238 12.46 5.72 -0.38
N GLY A 239 13.78 5.87 -0.50
CA GLY A 239 14.63 5.22 -1.50
C GLY A 239 14.97 3.75 -1.22
N TRP A 240 14.71 3.23 -0.02
CA TRP A 240 15.08 1.86 0.36
C TRP A 240 14.08 0.82 -0.14
N ARG A 241 12.86 1.26 -0.46
CA ARG A 241 11.83 0.43 -1.07
C ARG A 241 11.52 -0.85 -0.27
N VAL A 242 11.40 -0.72 1.06
CA VAL A 242 10.92 -1.82 1.94
C VAL A 242 9.48 -1.51 2.37
N GLY A 243 8.58 -2.43 2.03
CA GLY A 243 7.17 -2.42 2.44
C GLY A 243 6.70 -3.84 2.73
N TYR A 244 5.50 -4.00 3.24
CA TYR A 244 4.95 -5.31 3.58
C TYR A 244 3.43 -5.32 3.49
N THR A 245 2.90 -6.52 3.23
CA THR A 245 1.47 -6.82 3.23
C THR A 245 1.20 -7.86 4.32
N ILE A 246 0.18 -7.61 5.13
CA ILE A 246 -0.36 -8.55 6.12
C ILE A 246 -1.78 -8.95 5.69
N GLY A 247 -2.12 -10.22 5.85
CA GLY A 247 -3.46 -10.73 5.53
C GLY A 247 -3.55 -12.25 5.68
N PRO A 248 -4.68 -12.85 5.29
CA PRO A 248 -4.87 -14.29 5.39
C PRO A 248 -3.79 -15.07 4.63
N SER A 249 -3.33 -16.18 5.21
CA SER A 249 -2.22 -16.97 4.66
C SER A 249 -2.40 -17.38 3.19
N GLU A 250 -3.62 -17.79 2.79
CA GLU A 250 -3.91 -18.21 1.42
C GLU A 250 -3.62 -17.09 0.39
N ILE A 251 -4.01 -15.85 0.68
CA ILE A 251 -3.79 -14.74 -0.25
C ILE A 251 -2.36 -14.19 -0.14
N ILE A 252 -1.74 -14.23 1.05
CA ILE A 252 -0.33 -13.88 1.23
C ILE A 252 0.58 -14.81 0.43
N ASP A 253 0.27 -16.10 0.35
CA ASP A 253 1.00 -17.04 -0.50
C ASP A 253 0.95 -16.65 -1.98
N ARG A 254 -0.20 -16.17 -2.46
CA ARG A 254 -0.35 -15.68 -3.84
C ARG A 254 0.40 -14.37 -4.06
N ILE A 255 0.29 -13.44 -3.13
CA ILE A 255 1.04 -12.17 -3.15
C ILE A 255 2.53 -12.44 -3.22
N ALA A 256 3.03 -13.41 -2.47
CA ALA A 256 4.44 -13.72 -2.41
C ALA A 256 4.96 -14.39 -3.71
N VAL A 257 4.14 -15.23 -4.36
CA VAL A 257 4.42 -15.76 -5.70
C VAL A 257 4.41 -14.64 -6.75
N VAL A 258 3.47 -13.70 -6.67
CA VAL A 258 3.43 -12.55 -7.58
C VAL A 258 4.66 -11.66 -7.39
N SER A 259 5.08 -11.39 -6.15
CA SER A 259 6.30 -10.62 -5.90
C SER A 259 7.55 -11.32 -6.43
N ASP A 260 7.64 -12.64 -6.30
CA ASP A 260 8.73 -13.43 -6.87
C ASP A 260 8.81 -13.25 -8.39
N LEU A 261 7.67 -13.33 -9.10
CA LEU A 261 7.62 -13.09 -10.54
C LEU A 261 7.99 -11.67 -10.97
N LEU A 262 7.67 -10.66 -10.15
CA LEU A 262 7.92 -9.26 -10.48
C LEU A 262 9.34 -8.82 -10.18
N TYR A 263 9.93 -9.29 -9.10
CA TYR A 263 11.22 -8.79 -8.60
C TYR A 263 12.00 -9.76 -7.71
N ILE A 264 11.62 -11.05 -7.65
CA ILE A 264 12.26 -12.12 -6.86
C ILE A 264 12.10 -11.94 -5.34
N CYS A 265 12.74 -10.93 -4.75
CA CYS A 265 12.61 -10.60 -3.33
C CYS A 265 12.91 -9.12 -3.06
N ALA A 266 12.51 -8.62 -1.89
CA ALA A 266 12.91 -7.29 -1.45
C ALA A 266 14.44 -7.21 -1.21
N PRO A 267 15.08 -6.03 -1.29
CA PRO A 267 16.54 -5.90 -1.15
C PRO A 267 17.03 -6.40 0.22
N ALA A 268 17.83 -7.47 0.23
CA ALA A 268 18.19 -8.21 1.45
C ALA A 268 18.83 -7.33 2.55
N PRO A 269 19.90 -6.55 2.29
CA PRO A 269 20.52 -5.76 3.35
C PRO A 269 19.59 -4.68 3.93
N LEU A 270 18.66 -4.18 3.12
CA LEU A 270 17.73 -3.13 3.54
C LEU A 270 16.59 -3.70 4.40
N GLN A 271 16.28 -4.99 4.29
CA GLN A 271 15.35 -5.65 5.20
C GLN A 271 15.93 -5.74 6.62
N HIS A 272 17.24 -5.97 6.76
CA HIS A 272 17.91 -6.00 8.07
C HIS A 272 18.00 -4.63 8.74
N GLY A 273 17.87 -3.55 7.97
CA GLY A 273 17.89 -2.18 8.51
C GLY A 273 16.56 -1.73 9.15
N ILE A 274 15.47 -2.45 8.91
CA ILE A 274 14.10 -2.12 9.35
C ILE A 274 13.67 -3.02 10.49
#